data_AF-A0A2J9KMP8-F1
#
_entry.id   AF-A0A2J9KMP8-F1
#
_cell.length_a   1.000
_cell.length_b   1.000
_cell.length_c   1.000
_cell.angle_alpha   90.00
_cell.angle_beta   90.00
_cell.angle_gamma   90.00
#
_symmetry.space_group_name_H-M   'P 1'
#
loop_
_entity.id
_entity.type
_entity.pdbx_description
1 polymer ?
#
loop_
_entity_poly.entity_id
_entity_poly.type
_entity_poly.pdbx_seq_one_letter_code
_entity_poly.pdbx_strand_id
1 'polypeptide(L)'
;MPGSQGSLGELFARFTTQISKLFRAEIALTKAQAKAAAQRFAAAGILLVAALVLALYMLGWLIHAMFLSWQLAVPSWAAALLTAAVLAVLAVILGVAGYAALKKAQRHLPNPTEGVKTDVGIIKSAFKPTTEEDR
;
A
#
# COMPACT_ATOMS: atom_id res chain seq x y z
N MET A 1 7.39 62.54 24.61
CA MET A 1 6.11 61.88 24.35
C MET A 1 6.38 60.58 23.61
N PRO A 2 6.29 59.38 24.23
CA PRO A 2 6.53 58.14 23.51
C PRO A 2 5.24 57.68 22.81
N GLY A 3 5.05 58.15 21.58
CA GLY A 3 4.05 57.63 20.66
C GLY A 3 4.70 56.60 19.74
N SER A 4 4.35 55.32 19.89
CA SER A 4 4.33 54.36 18.78
C SER A 4 3.57 53.12 19.23
N GLN A 5 2.25 53.30 19.28
CA GLN A 5 1.31 52.20 19.13
C GLN A 5 1.72 51.43 17.85
N GLY A 6 1.83 50.10 17.94
CA GLY A 6 2.50 49.25 16.96
C GLY A 6 2.24 49.66 15.51
N SER A 7 3.31 49.86 14.75
CA SER A 7 3.21 50.24 13.34
C SER A 7 2.41 49.20 12.54
N LEU A 8 1.74 49.62 11.46
CA LEU A 8 1.08 48.70 10.52
C LEU A 8 2.02 47.58 10.02
N GLY A 9 3.33 47.87 9.93
CA GLY A 9 4.35 46.88 9.59
C GLY A 9 4.52 45.79 10.65
N GLU A 10 4.41 46.13 11.93
CA GLU A 10 4.49 45.18 13.06
C GLU A 10 3.29 44.21 13.05
N LEU A 11 2.09 44.71 12.75
CA LEU A 11 0.88 43.90 12.66
C LEU A 11 0.91 42.96 11.45
N PHE A 12 1.35 43.46 10.30
CA PHE A 12 1.48 42.65 9.08
C PHE A 12 2.55 41.55 9.22
N ALA A 13 3.68 41.87 9.86
CA ALA A 13 4.72 40.90 10.21
C ALA A 13 4.20 39.80 11.16
N ARG A 14 3.40 40.17 12.18
CA ARG A 14 2.77 39.21 13.11
C ARG A 14 1.73 38.31 12.44
N PHE A 15 0.95 38.83 11.49
CA PHE A 15 -0.05 38.05 10.75
C PHE A 15 0.62 37.02 9.82
N THR A 16 1.62 37.43 9.04
CA THR A 16 2.45 36.54 8.19
C THR A 16 3.14 35.45 9.02
N THR A 17 3.65 35.82 10.21
CA THR A 17 4.27 34.87 11.13
C THR A 17 3.27 33.83 11.66
N GLN A 18 2.02 34.22 11.94
CA GLN A 18 0.98 33.31 12.42
C GLN A 18 0.55 32.31 11.34
N ILE A 19 0.33 32.78 10.11
CA ILE A 19 0.01 31.91 8.97
C ILE A 19 1.15 30.91 8.73
N SER A 20 2.40 31.38 8.77
CA SER A 20 3.59 30.52 8.61
C SER A 20 3.69 29.46 9.72
N LYS A 21 3.31 29.80 10.95
CA LYS A 21 3.27 28.85 12.08
C LYS A 21 2.15 27.81 11.91
N LEU A 22 0.98 28.23 11.44
CA LEU A 22 -0.15 27.32 11.19
C LEU A 22 0.18 26.29 10.13
N PHE A 23 0.72 26.72 8.98
CA PHE A 23 1.15 25.80 7.91
C PHE A 23 2.18 24.78 8.40
N ARG A 24 3.18 25.21 9.16
CA ARG A 24 4.18 24.30 9.74
C ARG A 24 3.56 23.32 10.73
N ALA A 25 2.59 23.76 11.53
CA ALA A 25 1.88 22.91 12.47
C ALA A 25 1.04 21.84 11.76
N GLU A 26 0.38 22.18 10.66
CA GLU A 26 -0.44 21.25 9.88
C GLU A 26 0.41 20.20 9.16
N ILE A 27 1.57 20.60 8.63
CA ILE A 27 2.58 19.67 8.10
C ILE A 27 3.13 18.77 9.21
N ALA A 28 3.45 19.32 10.37
CA ALA A 28 3.95 18.55 11.51
C ALA A 28 2.90 17.54 12.02
N LEU A 29 1.63 17.94 12.08
CA LEU A 29 0.52 17.08 12.46
C LEU A 29 0.32 15.95 11.45
N THR A 30 0.28 16.27 10.16
CA THR A 30 0.16 15.28 9.08
C THR A 30 1.31 14.28 9.13
N LYS A 31 2.53 14.75 9.35
CA LYS A 31 3.71 13.90 9.52
C LYS A 31 3.59 13.01 10.76
N ALA A 32 3.08 13.53 11.88
CA ALA A 32 2.85 12.75 13.09
C ALA A 32 1.78 11.68 12.87
N GLN A 33 0.68 12.00 12.19
CA GLN A 33 -0.38 11.06 11.85
C GLN A 33 0.12 9.97 10.90
N ALA A 34 0.88 10.34 9.87
CA ALA A 34 1.53 9.40 8.97
C ALA A 34 2.49 8.46 9.71
N LYS A 35 3.31 8.98 10.64
CA LYS A 35 4.20 8.16 11.47
C LYS A 35 3.42 7.21 12.38
N ALA A 36 2.37 7.70 13.04
CA ALA A 36 1.52 6.88 13.90
C ALA A 36 0.80 5.78 13.11
N ALA A 37 0.30 6.09 11.91
CA ALA A 37 -0.26 5.11 10.99
C ALA A 37 0.80 4.06 10.59
N ALA A 38 1.98 4.51 10.15
CA ALA A 38 3.09 3.62 9.78
C ALA A 38 3.49 2.68 10.91
N GLN A 39 3.56 3.17 12.17
CA GLN A 39 3.88 2.34 13.32
C GLN A 39 2.80 1.27 13.59
N ARG A 40 1.52 1.63 13.47
CA ARG A 40 0.41 0.67 13.62
C ARG A 40 0.45 -0.39 12.53
N PHE A 41 0.66 0.00 11.28
CA PHE A 41 0.79 -0.94 10.16
C PHE A 41 2.05 -1.79 10.27
N ALA A 42 3.16 -1.26 10.78
CA ALA A 42 4.39 -2.02 11.00
C ALA A 42 4.18 -3.13 12.05
N ALA A 43 3.56 -2.82 13.18
CA ALA A 43 3.25 -3.82 14.21
C ALA A 43 2.31 -4.91 13.69
N ALA A 44 1.25 -4.52 12.95
CA ALA A 44 0.35 -5.47 12.30
C ALA A 44 1.07 -6.31 11.25
N GLY A 45 1.98 -5.71 10.48
CA GLY A 45 2.79 -6.40 9.48
C GLY A 45 3.67 -7.49 10.09
N ILE A 46 4.32 -7.23 11.23
CA ILE A 46 5.13 -8.24 11.94
C ILE A 46 4.28 -9.42 12.38
N LEU A 47 3.11 -9.17 12.97
CA LEU A 47 2.20 -10.23 13.40
C LEU A 47 1.69 -11.06 12.23
N LEU A 48 1.37 -10.42 11.10
CA LEU A 48 0.94 -11.14 9.89
C LEU A 48 2.06 -12.00 9.30
N VAL A 49 3.31 -11.51 9.29
CA VAL A 49 4.46 -12.32 8.86
C VAL A 49 4.66 -13.51 9.80
N ALA A 50 4.59 -13.31 11.12
CA ALA A 50 4.71 -14.40 12.08
C ALA A 50 3.58 -15.43 11.92
N ALA A 51 2.34 -14.98 11.75
CA ALA A 51 1.20 -15.85 11.49
C ALA A 51 1.38 -16.64 10.18
N LEU A 52 1.89 -16.02 9.12
CA LEU A 52 2.18 -16.69 7.85
C LEU A 52 3.24 -17.78 8.01
N VAL A 53 4.32 -17.51 8.74
CA VAL A 53 5.37 -18.51 9.04
C VAL A 53 4.80 -19.69 9.82
N LEU A 54 4.01 -19.43 10.86
CA LEU A 54 3.35 -20.49 11.64
C LEU A 54 2.35 -21.30 10.80
N ALA A 55 1.58 -20.64 9.94
CA ALA A 55 0.67 -21.31 9.02
C ALA A 55 1.41 -22.23 8.04
N LEU A 56 2.56 -21.80 7.51
CA LEU A 56 3.41 -22.63 6.65
C LEU A 56 3.99 -23.84 7.41
N TYR A 57 4.45 -23.63 8.65
CA TYR A 57 4.94 -24.72 9.49
C TYR A 57 3.85 -25.75 9.82
N MET A 58 2.65 -25.27 10.19
CA MET A 58 1.48 -26.11 10.43
C MET A 58 1.07 -26.89 9.18
N LEU A 59 1.09 -26.24 8.00
CA LEU A 59 0.79 -26.90 6.74
C LEU A 59 1.74 -28.07 6.47
N GLY A 60 3.04 -27.91 6.74
CA GLY A 60 4.03 -28.99 6.63
C GLY A 60 3.69 -30.18 7.53
N TRP A 61 3.31 -29.92 8.78
CA TRP A 61 2.87 -30.97 9.72
C TRP A 61 1.58 -31.67 9.27
N LEU A 62 0.62 -30.94 8.72
CA LEU A 62 -0.61 -31.53 8.18
C LEU A 62 -0.32 -32.44 6.98
N ILE A 63 0.56 -32.01 6.07
CA ILE A 63 1.01 -32.83 4.95
C ILE A 63 1.71 -34.10 5.45
N HIS A 64 2.57 -33.98 6.46
CA HIS A 64 3.25 -35.13 7.05
C HIS A 64 2.27 -36.10 7.72
N ALA A 65 1.32 -35.58 8.50
CA ALA A 65 0.26 -36.39 9.12
C ALA A 65 -0.61 -37.08 8.08
N MET A 66 -0.93 -36.41 6.98
CA MET A 66 -1.64 -36.98 5.83
C MET A 66 -0.82 -38.12 5.21
N PHE A 67 0.47 -37.91 4.96
CA PHE A 67 1.33 -38.98 4.44
C PHE A 67 1.40 -40.21 5.38
N LEU A 68 1.52 -39.98 6.69
CA LEU A 68 1.53 -41.05 7.69
C LEU A 68 0.20 -41.81 7.75
N SER A 69 -0.95 -41.14 7.60
CA SER A 69 -2.24 -41.83 7.63
C SER A 69 -2.42 -42.76 6.43
N TRP A 70 -1.91 -42.41 5.25
CA TRP A 70 -1.92 -43.30 4.08
C TRP A 70 -1.00 -44.51 4.25
N GLN A 71 0.12 -44.37 4.96
CA GLN A 71 1.04 -45.50 5.20
C GLN A 71 0.41 -46.66 5.98
N LEU A 72 -0.70 -46.42 6.70
CA LEU A 72 -1.45 -47.50 7.34
C LEU A 72 -2.17 -48.42 6.34
N ALA A 73 -2.44 -47.94 5.13
CA ALA A 73 -3.22 -48.66 4.11
C ALA A 73 -2.40 -49.06 2.87
N VAL A 74 -1.36 -48.30 2.51
CA VAL A 74 -0.56 -48.52 1.30
C VAL A 74 0.95 -48.39 1.56
N PRO A 75 1.82 -48.95 0.69
CA PRO A 75 3.27 -48.75 0.78
C PRO A 75 3.68 -47.27 0.73
N SER A 76 4.83 -46.94 1.32
CA SER A 76 5.33 -45.57 1.47
C SER A 76 5.43 -44.80 0.15
N TRP A 77 5.84 -45.45 -0.94
CA TRP A 77 5.91 -44.81 -2.26
C TRP A 77 4.53 -44.40 -2.80
N ALA A 78 3.50 -45.22 -2.56
CA ALA A 78 2.13 -44.94 -3.01
C ALA A 78 1.48 -43.86 -2.14
N ALA A 79 1.73 -43.88 -0.83
CA ALA A 79 1.30 -42.83 0.08
C ALA A 79 1.88 -41.46 -0.32
N ALA A 80 3.15 -41.42 -0.76
CA ALA A 80 3.80 -40.19 -1.20
C ALA A 80 3.15 -39.64 -2.48
N LEU A 81 2.87 -40.52 -3.46
CA LEU A 81 2.18 -40.13 -4.69
C LEU A 81 0.76 -39.61 -4.43
N LEU A 82 0.00 -40.26 -3.54
CA LEU A 82 -1.35 -39.82 -3.18
C LEU A 82 -1.33 -38.46 -2.46
N THR A 83 -0.39 -38.28 -1.53
CA THR A 83 -0.19 -37.01 -0.84
C THR A 83 0.16 -35.89 -1.84
N ALA A 84 1.06 -36.18 -2.78
CA ALA A 84 1.45 -35.25 -3.84
C ALA A 84 0.27 -34.92 -4.79
N ALA A 85 -0.56 -35.90 -5.13
CA ALA A 85 -1.74 -35.69 -5.96
C ALA A 85 -2.76 -34.75 -5.29
N VAL A 86 -3.04 -34.95 -4.00
CA VAL A 86 -3.91 -34.06 -3.22
C VAL A 86 -3.36 -32.64 -3.20
N LEU A 87 -2.05 -32.49 -2.98
CA LEU A 87 -1.40 -31.17 -2.99
C LEU A 87 -1.42 -30.51 -4.36
N ALA A 88 -1.24 -31.27 -5.44
CA ALA A 88 -1.31 -30.74 -6.80
C ALA A 88 -2.71 -30.18 -7.12
N VAL A 89 -3.78 -30.89 -6.71
CA VAL A 89 -5.16 -30.40 -6.87
C VAL A 89 -5.38 -29.12 -6.09
N LEU A 90 -4.94 -29.08 -4.82
CA LEU A 90 -5.03 -27.86 -4.01
C LEU A 90 -4.24 -26.70 -4.64
N ALA A 91 -3.04 -26.95 -5.13
CA ALA A 91 -2.21 -25.93 -5.78
C ALA A 91 -2.88 -25.33 -7.02
N VAL A 92 -3.53 -26.15 -7.85
CA VAL A 92 -4.29 -25.68 -9.01
C VAL A 92 -5.46 -24.79 -8.57
N ILE A 93 -6.24 -25.22 -7.57
CA ILE A 93 -7.38 -24.44 -7.05
C ILE A 93 -6.91 -23.08 -6.52
N LEU A 94 -5.89 -23.07 -5.64
CA LEU A 94 -5.34 -21.84 -5.09
C LEU A 94 -4.71 -20.96 -6.17
N GLY A 95 -4.00 -21.55 -7.15
CA GLY A 95 -3.40 -20.82 -8.26
C GLY A 95 -4.43 -20.11 -9.12
N VAL A 96 -5.52 -20.79 -9.47
CA VAL A 96 -6.63 -20.20 -10.24
C VAL A 96 -7.34 -19.11 -9.43
N ALA A 97 -7.65 -19.37 -8.15
CA ALA A 97 -8.31 -18.39 -7.28
C ALA A 97 -7.43 -17.14 -7.08
N GLY A 98 -6.13 -17.33 -6.83
CA GLY A 98 -5.15 -16.25 -6.67
C GLY A 98 -5.00 -15.44 -7.95
N TYR A 99 -4.91 -16.09 -9.10
CA TYR A 99 -4.89 -15.43 -10.40
C TYR A 99 -6.16 -14.59 -10.64
N ALA A 100 -7.33 -15.14 -10.34
CA ALA A 100 -8.60 -14.43 -10.46
C ALA A 100 -8.67 -13.21 -9.52
N ALA A 101 -8.20 -13.35 -8.28
CA ALA A 101 -8.14 -12.25 -7.31
C ALA A 101 -7.19 -11.14 -7.77
N LEU A 102 -6.00 -11.48 -8.27
CA LEU A 102 -5.04 -10.52 -8.83
C LEU A 102 -5.62 -9.79 -10.04
N LYS A 103 -6.26 -10.52 -10.97
CA LYS A 103 -6.91 -9.93 -12.13
C LYS A 103 -8.04 -8.97 -11.74
N LYS A 104 -8.79 -9.28 -10.68
CA LYS A 104 -9.83 -8.39 -10.14
C LYS A 104 -9.23 -7.15 -9.49
N ALA A 105 -8.16 -7.30 -8.70
CA ALA A 105 -7.47 -6.16 -8.09
C ALA A 105 -6.89 -5.20 -9.13
N GLN A 106 -6.32 -5.73 -10.23
CA GLN A 106 -5.77 -4.92 -11.32
C GLN A 106 -6.82 -4.11 -12.08
N ARG A 107 -8.06 -4.61 -12.21
CA ARG A 107 -9.16 -3.87 -12.86
C ARG A 107 -9.60 -2.61 -12.09
N HIS A 108 -9.31 -2.55 -10.80
CA HIS A 108 -9.69 -1.43 -9.93
C HIS A 108 -8.54 -0.46 -9.65
N LEU A 109 -7.35 -0.73 -10.18
CA LEU A 109 -6.27 0.25 -10.18
C LEU A 109 -6.58 1.26 -11.31
N PRO A 110 -6.83 2.55 -11.01
CA PRO A 110 -6.92 3.56 -12.06
C PRO A 110 -5.64 3.50 -12.87
N ASN A 111 -5.77 3.48 -14.20
CA ASN A 111 -4.64 3.31 -15.10
C ASN A 111 -3.65 4.46 -14.80
N PRO A 112 -2.47 4.20 -14.20
CA PRO A 112 -1.58 5.27 -13.74
C PRO A 112 -1.08 6.12 -14.93
N THR A 113 -1.16 5.56 -16.13
CA THR A 113 -0.85 6.25 -17.37
C THR A 113 -1.89 7.28 -17.79
N GLU A 114 -3.16 7.16 -17.40
CA GLU A 114 -4.19 8.16 -17.73
C GLU A 114 -4.05 9.42 -16.89
N GLY A 115 -3.83 9.30 -15.58
CA GLY A 115 -3.57 10.45 -14.70
C GLY A 115 -2.31 11.21 -15.10
N VAL A 116 -1.20 10.47 -15.35
CA VAL A 116 0.07 11.07 -15.77
C VAL A 116 -0.02 11.71 -17.17
N LYS A 117 -0.77 11.13 -18.11
CA LYS A 117 -0.98 11.73 -19.44
C LYS A 117 -1.81 13.01 -19.37
N THR A 118 -2.85 13.03 -18.53
CA THR A 118 -3.64 14.24 -18.30
C THR A 118 -2.79 15.35 -17.69
N ASP A 119 -1.98 15.03 -16.68
CA ASP A 119 -1.11 16.02 -16.01
C ASP A 119 -0.04 16.58 -16.95
N VAL A 120 0.60 15.74 -17.75
CA VAL A 120 1.57 16.18 -18.77
C VAL A 120 0.90 17.00 -19.87
N GLY A 121 -0.34 16.65 -20.24
CA GLY A 121 -1.15 17.40 -21.20
C GLY A 121 -1.44 18.82 -20.71
N ILE A 122 -1.84 18.96 -19.44
CA ILE A 122 -2.15 20.25 -18.80
C ILE A 122 -0.89 21.14 -18.72
N ILE A 123 0.25 20.58 -18.30
CA ILE A 123 1.52 21.31 -18.25
C ILE A 123 1.95 21.75 -19.65
N LYS A 124 1.79 20.88 -20.66
CA LYS A 124 2.15 21.19 -22.05
C LYS A 124 1.24 22.26 -22.67
N SER A 125 -0.04 22.29 -22.33
CA SER A 125 -0.95 23.38 -22.74
C SER A 125 -0.67 24.69 -22.00
N ALA A 126 -0.26 24.64 -20.73
CA ALA A 126 0.11 25.83 -19.96
C ALA A 126 1.42 26.46 -20.45
N PHE A 127 2.32 25.65 -21.04
CA PHE A 127 3.60 26.12 -21.60
C PHE A 127 3.55 26.40 -23.11
N LYS A 128 2.40 26.22 -23.78
CA LYS A 128 2.25 26.66 -25.17
C LYS A 128 1.92 28.15 -25.14
N PRO A 129 2.88 29.07 -25.39
CA PRO A 129 2.59 30.49 -25.42
C PRO A 129 1.54 30.76 -26.50
N THR A 130 0.52 31.53 -26.15
CA THR A 130 -0.44 32.10 -27.09
C THR A 130 0.29 33.10 -27.97
N THR A 131 0.79 32.61 -29.09
CA THR A 131 1.26 33.37 -30.26
C THR A 131 0.68 32.65 -31.46
N GLU A 132 -0.10 33.20 -32.36
CA GLU A 132 -0.74 34.50 -32.60
C GLU A 132 -2.25 34.17 -32.78
N GLU A 133 -3.23 35.07 -32.81
CA GLU A 133 -3.47 36.08 -33.84
C GLU A 133 -4.92 36.53 -33.59
N ASP A 134 -5.16 37.78 -33.18
CA ASP A 134 -6.37 38.44 -33.63
C ASP A 134 -6.06 39.92 -33.84
N ARG A 135 -6.16 40.29 -35.10
CA ARG A 135 -5.90 41.58 -35.72
C ARG A 135 -7.24 42.28 -35.86
#